data_AF-A0A2E9NQH7-F1
#
_entry.id   AF-A0A2E9NQH7-F1
#
_cell.length_a   1.000
_cell.length_b   1.000
_cell.length_c   1.000
_cell.angle_alpha   90.00
_cell.angle_beta   90.00
_cell.angle_gamma   90.00
#
_symmetry.space_group_name_H-M   'P 1'
#
loop_
_entity.id
_entity.type
_entity.pdbx_description
1 polymer ?
#
loop_
_entity_poly.entity_id
_entity_poly.type
_entity_poly.pdbx_seq_one_letter_code
_entity_poly.pdbx_strand_id
1 'polypeptide(L)'
;MSSGRPGCPRRRPNRFPQLSVPSSSAKISSMPNTESLPARPPGATIMMPPSSLLASWTTSAEYGRLIRVAAVLFCATLIAATAQVSVPLSWTPVPLTLQPTIVLLSAAVLGARLGSACLGVYLVAGMAGLPVFAWSPGLAPGIGRLLGPTGGYLVAYPIAAYLVGRLAERGMDRRYLTAVGAMLAGLGVIYLGGAAWLAVLGAPTGQAGTAVALGVYPFIVADIVKLALAAPFLPSLRRFTLGR
;
A
#
# COMPACT_ATOMS: atom_id res chain seq x y z
N MET A 1 12.85 -70.75 -13.23
CA MET A 1 12.75 -69.33 -12.79
C MET A 1 11.62 -68.71 -13.61
N SER A 2 10.37 -68.68 -13.13
CA SER A 2 9.82 -67.70 -12.16
C SER A 2 10.14 -66.27 -12.61
N SER A 3 9.21 -65.35 -12.88
CA SER A 3 7.82 -65.22 -12.47
C SER A 3 7.12 -64.21 -13.39
N GLY A 4 5.84 -64.46 -13.66
CA GLY A 4 4.95 -63.50 -14.29
C GLY A 4 4.10 -62.74 -13.26
N ARG A 5 3.76 -61.50 -13.64
CA ARG A 5 2.64 -60.65 -13.17
C ARG A 5 2.77 -60.09 -11.73
N PRO A 6 2.03 -59.02 -11.35
CA PRO A 6 0.86 -58.43 -12.02
C PRO A 6 0.82 -56.90 -12.13
N GLY A 7 0.01 -56.45 -13.10
CA GLY A 7 -0.44 -55.06 -13.24
C GLY A 7 -1.30 -54.61 -12.05
N CYS A 8 -1.04 -53.38 -11.62
CA CYS A 8 -1.74 -52.74 -10.50
C CYS A 8 -3.17 -52.33 -10.92
N PRO A 9 -4.20 -52.63 -10.11
CA PRO A 9 -5.59 -52.46 -10.50
C PRO A 9 -6.12 -51.03 -10.36
N ARG A 10 -7.04 -50.69 -11.26
CA ARG A 10 -7.92 -49.50 -11.29
C ARG A 10 -8.52 -49.20 -9.90
N ARG A 11 -8.27 -48.01 -9.37
CA ARG A 11 -9.09 -47.39 -8.30
C ARG A 11 -10.00 -46.31 -8.89
N ARG A 12 -11.28 -46.64 -9.06
CA ARG A 12 -12.40 -45.73 -8.77
C ARG A 12 -13.22 -46.46 -7.70
N PRO A 13 -13.65 -45.81 -6.60
CA PRO A 13 -14.74 -44.85 -6.69
C PRO A 13 -14.71 -43.76 -5.59
N ASN A 14 -14.62 -42.47 -5.97
CA ASN A 14 -15.12 -41.41 -5.08
C ASN A 14 -16.63 -41.30 -5.26
N ARG A 15 -17.34 -42.29 -4.71
CA ARG A 15 -18.77 -42.21 -4.41
C ARG A 15 -18.85 -41.51 -3.05
N PHE A 16 -18.80 -40.19 -3.06
CA PHE A 16 -19.20 -39.42 -1.88
C PHE A 16 -20.67 -39.80 -1.58
N PRO A 17 -21.01 -40.15 -0.33
CA PRO A 17 -22.40 -40.35 0.03
C PRO A 17 -23.15 -39.06 -0.28
N GLN A 18 -24.10 -39.16 -1.21
CA GLN A 18 -25.11 -38.14 -1.43
C GLN A 18 -25.74 -37.87 -0.06
N LEU A 19 -25.44 -36.72 0.56
CA LEU A 19 -26.30 -36.21 1.61
C LEU A 19 -27.66 -35.99 0.94
N SER A 20 -28.58 -36.90 1.22
CA SER A 20 -30.00 -36.73 0.94
C SER A 20 -30.42 -35.44 1.64
N VAL A 21 -30.51 -34.35 0.88
CA VAL A 21 -31.26 -33.18 1.29
C VAL A 21 -32.69 -33.70 1.52
N PRO A 22 -33.24 -33.64 2.75
CA PRO A 22 -34.62 -34.04 2.94
C PRO A 22 -35.47 -33.13 2.07
N SER A 23 -36.25 -33.73 1.17
CA SER A 23 -37.21 -33.01 0.34
C SER A 23 -38.16 -32.27 1.28
N SER A 24 -37.98 -30.96 1.37
CA SER A 24 -38.89 -30.03 2.03
C SER A 24 -40.19 -29.98 1.22
N SER A 25 -41.04 -30.99 1.38
CA SER A 25 -42.37 -31.04 0.74
C SER A 25 -43.41 -31.78 1.58
N ALA A 26 -43.12 -32.10 2.85
CA ALA A 26 -44.07 -32.80 3.70
C ALA A 26 -44.08 -32.23 5.13
N LYS A 27 -44.46 -30.96 5.27
CA LYS A 27 -45.11 -30.43 6.50
C LYS A 27 -45.78 -29.07 6.27
N ILE A 28 -46.56 -28.96 5.19
CA ILE A 28 -47.56 -27.89 5.02
C ILE A 28 -48.93 -28.56 5.09
N SER A 29 -49.28 -29.16 6.24
CA SER A 29 -50.60 -29.77 6.43
C SER A 29 -51.05 -29.81 7.89
N SER A 30 -50.33 -29.13 8.79
CA SER A 30 -50.72 -29.05 10.19
C SER A 30 -50.15 -27.77 10.81
N MET A 31 -50.54 -26.62 10.26
CA MET A 31 -50.55 -25.43 11.10
C MET A 31 -51.82 -25.53 11.95
N PRO A 32 -51.72 -25.69 13.28
CA PRO A 32 -52.85 -25.36 14.15
C PRO A 32 -53.24 -23.91 13.86
N ASN A 33 -54.55 -23.68 13.94
CA ASN A 33 -55.23 -22.41 13.70
C ASN A 33 -54.37 -21.20 14.08
N THR A 34 -54.44 -20.15 13.26
CA THR A 34 -54.10 -18.77 13.60
C THR A 34 -54.60 -18.44 15.00
N GLU A 35 -53.78 -18.74 16.02
CA GLU A 35 -53.85 -18.05 17.29
C GLU A 35 -53.49 -16.63 16.96
N SER A 36 -54.52 -15.80 17.00
CA SER A 36 -54.48 -14.35 16.91
C SER A 36 -53.25 -13.83 17.65
N LEU A 37 -52.26 -13.33 16.89
CA LEU A 37 -51.26 -12.43 17.43
C LEU A 37 -52.03 -11.34 18.19
N PRO A 38 -51.82 -11.17 19.51
CA PRO A 38 -52.52 -10.14 20.26
C PRO A 38 -52.23 -8.79 19.59
N ALA A 39 -53.28 -8.04 19.32
CA ALA A 39 -53.18 -6.74 18.68
C ALA A 39 -52.13 -5.89 19.42
N ARG A 40 -51.13 -5.43 18.67
CA ARG A 40 -50.06 -4.56 19.17
C ARG A 40 -50.72 -3.34 19.84
N PRO A 41 -50.47 -3.08 21.14
CA PRO A 41 -51.06 -1.92 21.79
C PRO A 41 -50.55 -0.64 21.10
N PRO A 42 -51.44 0.27 20.68
CA PRO A 42 -51.05 1.57 20.16
C PRO A 42 -50.41 2.36 21.30
N GLY A 43 -49.07 2.43 21.28
CA GLY A 43 -48.28 3.05 22.35
C GLY A 43 -47.03 2.26 22.78
N ALA A 44 -46.79 1.07 22.24
CA ALA A 44 -45.52 0.36 22.44
C ALA A 44 -44.37 1.06 21.68
N THR A 45 -43.88 2.16 22.26
CA THR A 45 -42.62 2.79 21.89
C THR A 45 -41.54 1.74 22.08
N ILE A 46 -40.81 1.43 21.01
CA ILE A 46 -39.58 0.65 21.11
C ILE A 46 -38.62 1.51 21.92
N MET A 47 -38.58 1.30 23.22
CA MET A 47 -37.61 1.93 24.12
C MET A 47 -36.26 1.29 23.80
N MET A 48 -35.57 1.87 22.81
CA MET A 48 -34.18 1.53 22.54
C MET A 48 -33.38 1.85 23.81
N PRO A 49 -32.68 0.88 24.41
CA PRO A 49 -31.81 1.16 25.54
C PRO A 49 -30.73 2.17 25.10
N PRO A 50 -30.34 3.16 25.93
CA PRO A 50 -29.34 4.18 25.56
C PRO A 50 -28.00 3.61 25.07
N SER A 51 -27.67 2.40 25.50
CA SER A 51 -26.50 1.63 25.06
C SER A 51 -26.54 1.23 23.58
N SER A 52 -27.73 1.06 22.99
CA SER A 52 -27.90 0.70 21.58
C SER A 52 -27.68 1.88 20.63
N LEU A 53 -27.95 3.11 21.09
CA LEU A 53 -27.59 4.33 20.35
C LEU A 53 -26.06 4.47 20.31
N LEU A 54 -25.38 4.37 21.45
CA LEU A 54 -23.90 4.43 21.51
C LEU A 54 -23.20 3.29 20.74
N ALA A 55 -23.82 2.12 20.64
CA ALA A 55 -23.31 1.01 19.83
C ALA A 55 -23.48 1.23 18.31
N SER A 56 -24.52 1.97 17.90
CA SER A 56 -24.74 2.30 16.49
C SER A 56 -23.76 3.36 15.94
N TRP A 57 -23.21 4.22 16.82
CA TRP A 57 -22.14 5.17 16.50
C TRP A 57 -20.74 4.53 16.47
N THR A 58 -20.62 3.27 16.86
CA THR A 58 -19.35 2.53 16.90
C THR A 58 -19.44 1.31 15.99
N THR A 59 -19.90 1.51 14.74
CA THR A 59 -19.85 0.43 13.78
C THR A 59 -18.39 0.05 13.52
N SER A 60 -18.06 -1.24 13.61
CA SER A 60 -16.71 -1.79 13.37
C SER A 60 -16.11 -1.36 12.01
N ALA A 61 -16.96 -1.00 11.05
CA ALA A 61 -16.60 -0.48 9.74
C ALA A 61 -15.97 0.93 9.78
N GLU A 62 -16.35 1.78 10.74
CA GLU A 62 -15.77 3.12 10.91
C GLU A 62 -14.37 3.04 11.52
N TYR A 63 -14.16 2.17 12.51
CA TYR A 63 -12.84 1.90 13.10
C TYR A 63 -11.81 1.46 12.05
N GLY A 64 -12.17 0.52 11.18
CA GLY A 64 -11.28 0.07 10.12
C GLY A 64 -10.90 1.17 9.12
N ARG A 65 -11.79 2.16 8.92
CA ARG A 65 -11.55 3.31 8.06
C ARG A 65 -10.61 4.32 8.74
N LEU A 66 -10.86 4.61 10.02
CA LEU A 66 -10.02 5.48 10.85
C LEU A 66 -8.58 4.97 10.94
N ILE A 67 -8.39 3.66 11.17
CA ILE A 67 -7.05 3.05 11.22
C ILE A 67 -6.29 3.23 9.90
N ARG A 68 -6.98 3.06 8.76
CA ARG A 68 -6.36 3.26 7.44
C ARG A 68 -5.95 4.71 7.21
N VAL A 69 -6.82 5.66 7.57
CA VAL A 69 -6.50 7.09 7.47
C VAL A 69 -5.33 7.44 8.38
N ALA A 70 -5.33 6.96 9.63
CA ALA A 70 -4.23 7.17 10.56
C ALA A 70 -2.91 6.58 10.02
N ALA A 71 -2.93 5.38 9.45
CA ALA A 71 -1.75 4.75 8.85
C ALA A 71 -1.21 5.54 7.65
N VAL A 72 -2.10 6.09 6.81
CA VAL A 72 -1.73 6.96 5.69
C VAL A 72 -1.06 8.23 6.18
N LEU A 73 -1.66 8.92 7.17
CA LEU A 73 -1.10 10.15 7.72
C LEU A 73 0.24 9.89 8.43
N PHE A 74 0.34 8.80 9.19
CA PHE A 74 1.58 8.39 9.85
C PHE A 74 2.70 8.10 8.85
N CYS A 75 2.41 7.41 7.74
CA CYS A 75 3.41 7.19 6.71
C CYS A 75 3.80 8.50 6.02
N ALA A 76 2.85 9.39 5.75
CA ALA A 76 3.13 10.69 5.14
C ALA A 76 4.04 11.56 6.04
N THR A 77 3.84 11.55 7.36
CA THR A 77 4.71 12.27 8.30
C THR A 77 6.08 11.63 8.42
N LEU A 78 6.19 10.30 8.42
CA LEU A 78 7.48 9.60 8.36
C LEU A 78 8.27 9.92 7.08
N ILE A 79 7.59 9.98 5.94
CA ILE A 79 8.19 10.37 4.65
C ILE A 79 8.68 11.82 4.74
N ALA A 80 7.89 12.74 5.31
CA ALA A 80 8.30 14.12 5.52
C ALA A 80 9.51 14.25 6.46
N ALA A 81 9.54 13.49 7.55
CA ALA A 81 10.65 13.50 8.50
C ALA A 81 11.95 12.96 7.85
N THR A 82 11.86 11.87 7.09
CA THR A 82 13.02 11.30 6.38
C THR A 82 13.48 12.11 5.18
N ALA A 83 12.62 12.98 4.63
CA ALA A 83 13.02 13.98 3.65
C ALA A 83 13.98 15.03 4.22
N GLN A 84 13.89 15.34 5.52
CA GLN A 84 14.80 16.29 6.17
C GLN A 84 16.19 15.70 6.41
N VAL A 85 16.29 14.37 6.52
CA VAL A 85 17.56 13.65 6.59
C VAL A 85 18.17 13.59 5.19
N SER A 86 18.79 14.70 4.81
CA SER A 86 19.36 14.94 3.48
C SER A 86 20.82 15.34 3.58
N VAL A 87 21.66 14.73 2.74
CA VAL A 87 23.06 15.09 2.57
C VAL A 87 23.18 15.85 1.25
N PRO A 88 23.41 17.18 1.28
CA PRO A 88 23.62 17.94 0.06
C PRO A 88 24.95 17.52 -0.58
N LEU A 89 24.91 17.23 -1.87
CA LEU A 89 26.09 16.92 -2.65
C LEU A 89 26.47 18.16 -3.44
N SER A 90 27.70 18.66 -3.29
CA SER A 90 28.13 19.93 -3.88
C SER A 90 28.16 19.94 -5.42
N TRP A 91 28.08 18.77 -6.05
CA TRP A 91 28.25 18.55 -7.49
C TRP A 91 26.93 18.16 -8.18
N THR A 92 25.84 17.92 -7.43
CA THR A 92 24.54 17.59 -7.99
C THR A 92 23.44 18.49 -7.41
N PRO A 93 22.44 18.89 -8.22
CA PRO A 93 21.35 19.75 -7.74
C PRO A 93 20.34 19.01 -6.85
N VAL A 94 20.44 17.68 -6.77
CA VAL A 94 19.55 16.79 -6.02
C VAL A 94 20.29 16.27 -4.79
N PRO A 95 19.72 16.42 -3.58
CA PRO A 95 20.33 15.89 -2.36
C PRO A 95 20.16 14.37 -2.25
N LEU A 96 21.09 13.71 -1.56
CA LEU A 96 20.93 12.30 -1.20
C LEU A 96 20.09 12.20 0.08
N THR A 97 18.97 11.48 0.05
CA THR A 97 18.03 11.39 1.18
C THR A 97 17.68 9.95 1.57
N LEU A 98 17.02 9.77 2.71
CA LEU A 98 16.42 8.48 3.10
C LEU A 98 14.98 8.31 2.59
N GLN A 99 14.40 9.38 2.05
CA GLN A 99 13.01 9.46 1.67
C GLN A 99 12.56 8.38 0.66
N PRO A 100 13.29 8.09 -0.45
CA PRO A 100 12.85 7.07 -1.41
C PRO A 100 12.69 5.69 -0.78
N THR A 101 13.52 5.35 0.21
CA THR A 101 13.44 4.06 0.91
C THR A 101 12.14 3.95 1.70
N ILE A 102 11.77 4.99 2.46
CA ILE A 102 10.52 5.02 3.24
C ILE A 102 9.30 5.07 2.32
N VAL A 103 9.37 5.83 1.22
CA VAL A 103 8.31 5.87 0.21
C VAL A 103 7.96 4.47 -0.29
N LEU A 104 8.97 3.68 -0.69
CA LEU A 104 8.77 2.34 -1.23
C LEU A 104 8.36 1.34 -0.14
N LEU A 105 8.89 1.49 1.08
CA LEU A 105 8.52 0.67 2.23
C LEU A 105 7.05 0.90 2.64
N SER A 106 6.64 2.14 2.80
CA SER A 106 5.25 2.52 3.10
C SER A 106 4.30 2.02 2.02
N ALA A 107 4.66 2.12 0.74
CA ALA A 107 3.86 1.58 -0.36
C ALA A 107 3.68 0.06 -0.28
N ALA A 108 4.75 -0.69 0.01
CA ALA A 108 4.70 -2.14 0.17
C ALA A 108 3.90 -2.58 1.40
N VAL A 109 3.79 -1.75 2.44
CA VAL A 109 2.98 -2.01 3.64
C VAL A 109 1.51 -1.63 3.42
N LEU A 110 1.23 -0.46 2.84
CA LEU A 110 -0.13 0.07 2.69
C LEU A 110 -0.88 -0.50 1.48
N GLY A 111 -0.16 -1.03 0.48
CA GLY A 111 -0.72 -1.50 -0.78
C GLY A 111 -0.90 -0.39 -1.82
N ALA A 112 -1.41 -0.74 -3.00
CA ALA A 112 -1.37 0.13 -4.17
C ALA A 112 -2.19 1.42 -4.01
N ARG A 113 -3.42 1.27 -3.50
CA ARG A 113 -4.36 2.39 -3.33
C ARG A 113 -3.98 3.32 -2.18
N LEU A 114 -3.70 2.76 -1.01
CA LEU A 114 -3.39 3.57 0.18
C LEU A 114 -1.96 4.15 0.10
N GLY A 115 -1.00 3.43 -0.49
CA GLY A 115 0.36 3.92 -0.72
C GLY A 115 0.39 5.10 -1.69
N SER A 116 -0.32 5.01 -2.82
CA SER A 116 -0.44 6.15 -3.75
C SER A 116 -1.19 7.34 -3.13
N ALA A 117 -2.27 7.09 -2.38
CA ALA A 117 -2.98 8.14 -1.66
C ALA A 117 -2.10 8.84 -0.60
N CYS A 118 -1.27 8.08 0.12
CA CYS A 118 -0.29 8.62 1.07
C CYS A 118 0.67 9.62 0.41
N LEU A 119 1.15 9.30 -0.78
CA LEU A 119 2.06 10.20 -1.50
C LEU A 119 1.32 11.36 -2.15
N GLY A 120 0.06 11.17 -2.54
CA GLY A 120 -0.83 12.28 -2.89
C GLY A 120 -0.98 13.28 -1.74
N VAL A 121 -1.26 12.81 -0.52
CA VAL A 121 -1.35 13.66 0.68
C VAL A 121 -0.02 14.38 0.96
N TYR A 122 1.10 13.66 0.87
CA TYR A 122 2.43 14.23 1.02
C TYR A 122 2.70 15.37 0.01
N LEU A 123 2.37 15.16 -1.27
CA LEU A 123 2.53 16.17 -2.31
C LEU A 123 1.62 17.37 -2.11
N VAL A 124 0.35 17.15 -1.76
CA VAL A 124 -0.61 18.24 -1.47
C VAL A 124 -0.14 19.08 -0.28
N ALA A 125 0.33 18.43 0.79
CA ALA A 125 0.89 19.14 1.95
C ALA A 125 2.10 20.00 1.56
N GLY A 126 3.00 19.45 0.74
CA GLY A 126 4.15 20.21 0.25
C GLY A 126 3.78 21.33 -0.72
N MET A 127 2.77 21.15 -1.58
CA MET A 127 2.25 22.22 -2.45
C MET A 127 1.60 23.35 -1.65
N ALA A 128 0.92 23.02 -0.54
CA ALA A 128 0.33 23.99 0.37
C ALA A 128 1.37 24.84 1.14
N GLY A 129 2.67 24.59 0.94
CA GLY A 129 3.74 25.38 1.53
C GLY A 129 4.35 24.80 2.80
N LEU A 130 3.89 23.62 3.25
CA LEU A 130 4.54 22.98 4.40
C LEU A 130 5.97 22.53 4.04
N PRO A 131 6.94 22.65 4.97
CA PRO A 131 8.33 22.24 4.78
C PRO A 131 8.48 20.71 4.89
N VAL A 132 7.72 19.95 4.08
CA VAL A 132 7.76 18.48 4.05
C VAL A 132 8.71 17.93 2.97
N PHE A 133 9.05 18.75 1.98
CA PHE A 133 10.01 18.39 0.93
C PHE A 133 11.45 18.48 1.42
N ALA A 134 12.32 17.67 0.82
CA ALA A 134 13.74 17.70 1.08
C ALA A 134 14.35 19.08 0.75
N TRP A 135 15.44 19.40 1.44
CA TRP A 135 16.19 20.63 1.18
C TRP A 135 16.72 20.65 -0.26
N SER A 136 16.51 21.74 -0.97
CA SER A 136 17.11 21.99 -2.28
C SER A 136 17.71 23.42 -2.32
N PRO A 137 18.89 23.62 -2.91
CA PRO A 137 19.55 24.93 -2.92
C PRO A 137 18.69 26.01 -3.59
N GLY A 138 18.56 27.17 -2.95
CA GLY A 138 17.95 28.37 -3.56
C GLY A 138 16.43 28.35 -3.74
N LEU A 139 15.73 27.30 -3.30
CA LEU A 139 14.28 27.16 -3.43
C LEU A 139 13.60 27.19 -2.07
N ALA A 140 12.53 27.99 -1.94
CA ALA A 140 11.67 27.98 -0.76
C ALA A 140 10.80 26.70 -0.70
N PRO A 141 10.33 26.27 0.49
CA PRO A 141 9.27 25.27 0.60
C PRO A 141 8.02 25.68 -0.20
N GLY A 142 7.24 24.70 -0.66
CA GLY A 142 6.06 24.96 -1.49
C GLY A 142 6.20 24.43 -2.92
N ILE A 143 5.38 24.99 -3.81
CA ILE A 143 5.32 24.59 -5.22
C ILE A 143 6.65 24.80 -5.97
N GLY A 144 7.49 25.74 -5.51
CA GLY A 144 8.83 25.94 -6.07
C GLY A 144 9.71 24.69 -6.02
N ARG A 145 9.55 23.83 -4.99
CA ARG A 145 10.26 22.55 -4.89
C ARG A 145 9.84 21.56 -6.01
N LEU A 146 8.59 21.62 -6.45
CA LEU A 146 8.06 20.78 -7.53
C LEU A 146 8.48 21.25 -8.91
N LEU A 147 8.69 22.56 -9.08
CA LEU A 147 9.22 23.12 -10.34
C LEU A 147 10.75 23.06 -10.43
N GLY A 148 11.42 22.77 -9.31
CA GLY A 148 12.87 22.63 -9.23
C GLY A 148 13.41 21.28 -9.71
N PRO A 149 14.71 21.01 -9.51
CA PRO A 149 15.40 19.82 -10.02
C PRO A 149 14.89 18.50 -9.40
N THR A 150 14.29 18.55 -8.21
CA THR A 150 13.75 17.38 -7.51
C THR A 150 12.29 17.07 -7.89
N GLY A 151 11.65 17.94 -8.67
CA GLY A 151 10.24 17.84 -9.04
C GLY A 151 9.84 16.50 -9.67
N GLY A 152 10.65 16.02 -10.62
CA GLY A 152 10.39 14.73 -11.29
C GLY A 152 10.35 13.53 -10.35
N TYR A 153 11.19 13.53 -9.31
CA TYR A 153 11.21 12.46 -8.30
C TYR A 153 9.94 12.50 -7.44
N LEU A 154 9.53 13.71 -7.05
CA LEU A 154 8.32 13.94 -6.26
C LEU A 154 7.05 13.51 -7.02
N VAL A 155 6.94 13.86 -8.30
CA VAL A 155 5.78 13.49 -9.13
C VAL A 155 5.77 11.99 -9.45
N ALA A 156 6.93 11.35 -9.52
CA ALA A 156 7.04 9.90 -9.74
C ALA A 156 6.64 9.06 -8.51
N TYR A 157 6.69 9.63 -7.30
CA TYR A 157 6.42 8.91 -6.05
C TYR A 157 5.05 8.19 -6.01
N PRO A 158 3.90 8.83 -6.30
CA PRO A 158 2.61 8.13 -6.31
C PRO A 158 2.55 6.96 -7.29
N ILE A 159 3.19 7.09 -8.45
CA ILE A 159 3.24 6.05 -9.50
C ILE A 159 4.09 4.87 -9.03
N ALA A 160 5.28 5.15 -8.49
CA ALA A 160 6.16 4.14 -7.91
C ALA A 160 5.49 3.41 -6.76
N ALA A 161 4.78 4.12 -5.87
CA ALA A 161 4.06 3.51 -4.77
C ALA A 161 2.88 2.65 -5.22
N TYR A 162 2.15 3.07 -6.25
CA TYR A 162 1.12 2.22 -6.83
C TYR A 162 1.72 0.92 -7.37
N LEU A 163 2.83 0.99 -8.12
CA LEU A 163 3.52 -0.18 -8.64
C LEU A 163 3.99 -1.11 -7.53
N VAL A 164 4.76 -0.60 -6.55
CA VAL A 164 5.30 -1.41 -5.45
C VAL A 164 4.19 -1.99 -4.59
N GLY A 165 3.17 -1.18 -4.25
CA GLY A 165 2.01 -1.64 -3.52
C GLY A 165 1.25 -2.74 -4.26
N ARG A 166 1.17 -2.68 -5.60
CA ARG A 166 0.54 -3.71 -6.43
C ARG A 166 1.35 -5.00 -6.48
N LEU A 167 2.67 -4.91 -6.57
CA LEU A 167 3.57 -6.06 -6.51
C LEU A 167 3.54 -6.72 -5.13
N ALA A 168 3.46 -5.92 -4.07
CA ALA A 168 3.26 -6.38 -2.71
C ALA A 168 1.91 -7.13 -2.56
N GLU A 169 0.80 -6.56 -3.03
CA GLU A 169 -0.51 -7.25 -3.03
C GLU A 169 -0.49 -8.61 -3.75
N ARG A 170 0.40 -8.79 -4.74
CA ARG A 170 0.61 -10.07 -5.46
C ARG A 170 1.52 -11.05 -4.71
N GLY A 171 2.01 -10.69 -3.53
CA GLY A 171 2.82 -11.54 -2.65
C GLY A 171 4.32 -11.43 -2.86
N MET A 172 4.81 -10.43 -3.60
CA MET A 172 6.26 -10.25 -3.79
C MET A 172 6.98 -9.82 -2.50
N ASP A 173 6.27 -9.29 -1.52
CA ASP A 173 6.81 -8.99 -0.18
C ASP A 173 7.03 -10.21 0.74
N ARG A 174 6.59 -11.41 0.35
CA ARG A 174 6.63 -12.60 1.22
C ARG A 174 8.03 -13.16 1.38
N ARG A 175 8.89 -12.95 0.40
CA ARG A 175 10.29 -13.38 0.41
C ARG A 175 11.17 -12.15 0.27
N TYR A 176 12.31 -12.17 0.95
CA TYR A 176 13.28 -11.07 0.94
C TYR A 176 13.65 -10.63 -0.49
N LEU A 177 14.06 -11.57 -1.34
CA LEU A 177 14.51 -11.26 -2.71
C LEU A 177 13.41 -10.66 -3.58
N THR A 178 12.18 -11.16 -3.48
CA THR A 178 11.05 -10.62 -4.24
C THR A 178 10.63 -9.25 -3.71
N ALA A 179 10.81 -9.00 -2.41
CA ALA A 179 10.49 -7.73 -1.79
C ALA A 179 11.48 -6.65 -2.24
N VAL A 180 12.77 -6.97 -2.21
CA VAL A 180 13.84 -6.12 -2.77
C VAL A 180 13.56 -5.87 -4.25
N GLY A 181 13.24 -6.90 -5.04
CA GLY A 181 12.91 -6.75 -6.47
C GLY A 181 11.72 -5.80 -6.73
N ALA A 182 10.66 -5.89 -5.92
CA ALA A 182 9.52 -4.98 -6.03
C ALA A 182 9.92 -3.52 -5.69
N MET A 183 10.71 -3.32 -4.63
CA MET A 183 11.18 -1.99 -4.26
C MET A 183 12.15 -1.41 -5.31
N LEU A 184 13.04 -2.23 -5.88
CA LEU A 184 13.94 -1.81 -6.96
C LEU A 184 13.17 -1.41 -8.22
N ALA A 185 12.08 -2.11 -8.56
CA ALA A 185 11.21 -1.71 -9.67
C ALA A 185 10.59 -0.32 -9.42
N GLY A 186 10.13 -0.05 -8.19
CA GLY A 186 9.66 1.27 -7.80
C GLY A 186 10.75 2.34 -7.82
N LEU A 187 11.96 2.03 -7.35
CA LEU A 187 13.12 2.92 -7.42
C LEU A 187 13.44 3.27 -8.88
N GLY A 188 13.34 2.31 -9.79
CA GLY A 188 13.48 2.55 -11.23
C GLY A 188 12.47 3.58 -11.75
N VAL A 189 11.20 3.48 -11.36
CA VAL A 189 10.17 4.48 -11.74
C VAL A 189 10.52 5.87 -11.20
N ILE A 190 11.00 5.95 -9.96
CA ILE A 190 11.42 7.21 -9.34
C ILE A 190 12.57 7.84 -10.13
N TYR A 191 13.60 7.06 -10.46
CA TYR A 191 14.74 7.54 -11.24
C TYR A 191 14.38 7.90 -12.67
N LEU A 192 13.48 7.17 -13.32
CA LEU A 192 13.01 7.52 -14.66
C LEU A 192 12.29 8.87 -14.65
N GLY A 193 11.37 9.10 -13.69
CA GLY A 193 10.69 10.39 -13.58
C GLY A 193 11.64 11.54 -13.23
N GLY A 194 12.58 11.31 -12.31
CA GLY A 194 13.61 12.27 -11.94
C GLY A 194 14.55 12.63 -13.10
N ALA A 195 15.10 11.63 -13.79
CA ALA A 195 16.00 11.83 -14.91
C ALA A 195 15.30 12.46 -16.12
N ALA A 196 14.07 12.05 -16.44
CA ALA A 196 13.28 12.67 -17.49
C ALA A 196 13.00 14.15 -17.20
N TRP A 197 12.67 14.48 -15.94
CA TRP A 197 12.47 15.86 -15.51
C TRP A 197 13.74 16.70 -15.60
N LEU A 198 14.87 16.17 -15.12
CA LEU A 198 16.17 16.85 -15.23
C LEU A 198 16.58 17.07 -16.69
N ALA A 199 16.28 16.12 -17.58
CA ALA A 199 16.57 16.24 -19.00
C ALA A 199 15.74 17.35 -19.70
N VAL A 200 14.52 17.63 -19.22
CA VAL A 200 13.61 18.62 -19.83
C VAL A 200 13.72 19.99 -19.16
N LEU A 201 13.79 20.05 -17.83
CA LEU A 201 13.64 21.28 -17.04
C LEU A 201 14.90 21.66 -16.22
N GLY A 202 15.85 20.75 -16.03
CA GLY A 202 16.96 20.88 -15.08
C GLY A 202 18.27 21.50 -15.60
N ALA A 203 18.24 22.33 -16.64
CA ALA A 203 19.44 22.78 -17.35
C ALA A 203 20.53 23.41 -16.44
N PRO A 204 21.82 23.09 -16.67
CA PRO A 204 22.55 23.54 -17.88
C PRO A 204 22.73 22.46 -18.97
N THR A 205 22.31 21.24 -18.69
CA THR A 205 22.74 20.03 -19.37
C THR A 205 21.62 19.39 -20.20
N GLY A 206 21.24 20.01 -21.33
CA GLY A 206 20.21 19.50 -22.27
C GLY A 206 20.57 18.17 -22.96
N GLN A 207 21.43 17.35 -22.37
CA GLN A 207 21.88 16.06 -22.85
C GLN A 207 21.39 14.98 -21.89
N ALA A 208 20.72 13.95 -22.41
CA ALA A 208 20.20 12.85 -21.60
C ALA A 208 21.28 12.14 -20.75
N GLY A 209 22.54 12.11 -21.23
CA GLY A 209 23.65 11.49 -20.52
C GLY A 209 24.03 12.18 -19.20
N THR A 210 23.97 13.50 -19.15
CA THR A 210 24.30 14.29 -17.96
C THR A 210 23.18 14.28 -16.92
N ALA A 211 21.92 14.19 -17.36
CA ALA A 211 20.78 13.98 -16.45
C ALA A 211 20.88 12.64 -15.71
N VAL A 212 21.29 11.57 -16.38
CA VAL A 212 21.50 10.25 -15.73
C VAL A 212 22.73 10.26 -14.83
N ALA A 213 23.82 10.89 -15.27
CA ALA A 213 25.05 10.99 -14.48
C ALA A 213 24.85 11.76 -13.16
N LEU A 214 24.08 12.84 -13.17
CA LEU A 214 23.84 13.67 -11.99
C LEU A 214 22.62 13.21 -11.17
N GLY A 215 21.64 12.58 -11.81
CA GLY A 215 20.34 12.25 -11.22
C GLY A 215 20.16 10.79 -10.79
N VAL A 216 21.02 9.86 -11.23
CA VAL A 216 20.87 8.42 -10.96
C VAL A 216 22.15 7.83 -10.37
N TYR A 217 23.28 8.02 -11.05
CA TYR A 217 24.56 7.40 -10.68
C TYR A 217 25.01 7.63 -9.22
N PRO A 218 24.93 8.84 -8.63
CA PRO A 218 25.37 9.06 -7.25
C PRO A 218 24.48 8.37 -6.21
N PHE A 219 23.20 8.17 -6.52
CA PHE A 219 22.21 7.70 -5.56
C PHE A 219 22.01 6.19 -5.61
N ILE A 220 22.26 5.57 -6.76
CA ILE A 220 21.88 4.17 -7.01
C ILE A 220 22.50 3.19 -6.01
N VAL A 221 23.80 3.32 -5.71
CA VAL A 221 24.51 2.42 -4.80
C VAL A 221 23.95 2.57 -3.38
N ALA A 222 23.84 3.81 -2.91
CA ALA A 222 23.32 4.10 -1.58
C ALA A 222 21.88 3.61 -1.41
N ASP A 223 21.03 3.83 -2.41
CA ASP A 223 19.62 3.44 -2.33
C ASP A 223 19.40 1.95 -2.48
N ILE A 224 20.20 1.24 -3.29
CA ILE A 224 20.16 -0.24 -3.33
C ILE A 224 20.52 -0.81 -1.96
N VAL A 225 21.60 -0.30 -1.34
CA VAL A 225 22.02 -0.77 -0.01
C VAL A 225 20.94 -0.48 1.04
N LYS A 226 20.38 0.73 1.07
CA LYS A 226 19.29 1.09 2.00
C LYS A 226 18.05 0.23 1.78
N LEU A 227 17.66 -0.03 0.53
CA LEU A 227 16.51 -0.87 0.20
C LEU A 227 16.73 -2.33 0.62
N ALA A 228 17.92 -2.86 0.40
CA ALA A 228 18.30 -4.19 0.87
C ALA A 228 18.21 -4.28 2.40
N LEU A 229 18.65 -3.24 3.12
CA LEU A 229 18.53 -3.17 4.58
C LEU A 229 17.08 -2.95 5.05
N ALA A 230 16.22 -2.30 4.26
CA ALA A 230 14.83 -2.01 4.61
C ALA A 230 13.89 -3.20 4.38
N ALA A 231 14.15 -4.03 3.36
CA ALA A 231 13.29 -5.16 3.01
C ALA A 231 12.98 -6.16 4.15
N PRO A 232 13.90 -6.50 5.06
CA PRO A 232 13.62 -7.38 6.21
C PRO A 232 12.61 -6.79 7.21
N PHE A 233 12.37 -5.47 7.20
CA PHE A 233 11.38 -4.84 8.06
C PHE A 233 9.95 -5.01 7.54
N LEU A 234 9.76 -5.36 6.27
CA LEU A 234 8.42 -5.52 5.67
C LEU A 234 7.56 -6.59 6.37
N PRO A 235 8.04 -7.82 6.62
CA PRO A 235 7.25 -8.81 7.36
C PRO A 235 6.87 -8.34 8.77
N SER A 236 7.76 -7.62 9.46
CA SER A 236 7.52 -7.09 10.80
C SER A 236 6.46 -5.99 10.80
N LEU A 237 6.56 -5.02 9.89
CA LEU A 237 5.62 -3.90 9.76
C LEU A 237 4.21 -4.35 9.34
N ARG A 238 4.12 -5.44 8.58
CA ARG A 238 2.84 -6.02 8.13
C ARG A 238 2.02 -6.59 9.26
N ARG A 239 2.67 -7.27 10.21
CA ARG A 239 2.01 -7.84 11.39
C ARG A 239 1.29 -6.76 12.19
N PHE A 240 1.91 -5.58 12.30
CA PHE A 240 1.33 -4.44 13.02
C PHE A 240 0.21 -3.73 12.27
N THR A 241 0.31 -3.61 10.94
CA THR A 241 -0.58 -2.71 10.19
C THR A 241 -1.84 -3.40 9.63
N LEU A 242 -1.79 -4.70 9.32
CA LEU A 242 -2.85 -5.33 8.53
C LEU A 242 -3.41 -6.68 9.03
N GLY A 243 -2.93 -7.24 10.14
CA GLY A 243 -3.53 -8.45 10.73
C GLY A 243 -3.77 -9.59 9.72
N ARG A 244 -2.85 -9.75 8.76
CA ARG A 244 -2.87 -10.77 7.70
C ARG A 244 -1.74 -11.74 7.88
#